data_AF-A0A350AX10-F1
#
_entry.id   AF-A0A350AX10-F1
#
_cell.length_a   1.000
_cell.length_b   1.000
_cell.length_c   1.000
_cell.angle_alpha   90.00
_cell.angle_beta   90.00
_cell.angle_gamma   90.00
#
_symmetry.space_group_name_H-M   'P 1'
#
loop_
_entity.id
_entity.type
_entity.pdbx_description
1 polymer ?
#
loop_
_entity_poly.entity_id
_entity_poly.type
_entity_poly.pdbx_seq_one_letter_code
_entity_poly.pdbx_strand_id
1 'polypeptide(L)' 'MSELDSSELEGVTRIFINLGARDEQAEVMAAQLLKRAGQIAEERKISKVEAAETLLKQVIQARSGEQSS' A
#
# COMPACT_ATOMS: atom_id res chain seq x y z
N MET A 1 17.52 -5.90 2.41
CA MET A 1 16.09 -6.27 2.46
C MET A 1 15.52 -5.52 3.64
N SER A 2 14.71 -4.48 3.41
CA SER A 2 14.09 -3.75 4.52
C SER A 2 13.06 -4.68 5.15
N GLU A 3 13.33 -5.09 6.39
CA GLU A 3 12.31 -5.67 7.27
C GLU A 3 11.18 -4.64 7.35
N LEU A 4 9.98 -5.04 6.92
CA LEU A 4 8.80 -4.21 7.15
C LEU A 4 8.60 -4.17 8.67
N ASP A 5 8.55 -2.97 9.23
CA ASP A 5 8.19 -2.81 10.64
C ASP A 5 6.82 -3.47 10.83
N SER A 6 6.71 -4.43 11.76
CA SER A 6 5.48 -5.22 11.92
C SER A 6 4.26 -4.33 12.18
N SER A 7 4.46 -3.18 12.83
CA SER A 7 3.42 -2.16 13.05
C SER A 7 2.97 -1.46 11.76
N GLU A 8 3.87 -1.22 10.81
CA GLU A 8 3.54 -0.61 9.51
C GLU A 8 2.74 -1.59 8.65
N LEU A 9 3.17 -2.86 8.62
CA LEU A 9 2.46 -3.93 7.91
C LEU A 9 1.05 -4.12 8.47
N GLU A 10 0.89 -4.16 9.79
CA GLU A 10 -0.41 -4.29 10.45
C GLU A 10 -1.34 -3.10 10.12
N GLY A 11 -0.80 -1.88 10.17
CA GLY A 11 -1.55 -0.67 9.82
C GLY A 11 -2.08 -0.70 8.39
N VAL A 12 -1.25 -1.05 7.42
CA VAL A 12 -1.67 -1.14 6.01
C VAL A 12 -2.60 -2.33 5.77
N THR A 13 -2.38 -3.47 6.45
CA THR A 13 -3.29 -4.62 6.42
C THR A 13 -4.69 -4.20 6.85
N ARG A 14 -4.81 -3.43 7.92
CA ARG A 14 -6.12 -2.93 8.41
C ARG A 14 -6.82 -2.04 7.39
N ILE A 15 -6.07 -1.24 6.62
CA ILE A 15 -6.64 -0.45 5.53
C ILE A 15 -7.26 -1.36 4.47
N PHE A 16 -6.56 -2.42 4.04
CA PHE A 16 -7.09 -3.36 3.05
C PHE A 16 -8.31 -4.14 3.56
N ILE A 17 -8.34 -4.53 4.85
CA ILE A 17 -9.53 -5.12 5.49
C ILE A 17 -10.70 -4.14 5.45
N ASN A 18 -10.48 -2.87 5.80
CA ASN A 18 -11.53 -1.84 5.73
C ASN A 18 -11.99 -1.58 4.29
N LEU A 19 -11.13 -1.84 3.30
CA LEU A 19 -11.48 -1.83 1.88
C LEU A 19 -12.16 -3.13 1.41
N GLY A 20 -12.45 -4.08 2.29
CA GLY A 20 -13.21 -5.30 2.01
C GLY A 20 -12.38 -6.49 1.54
N ALA A 21 -11.04 -6.45 1.65
CA ALA A 21 -10.21 -7.63 1.47
C ALA A 21 -10.38 -8.60 2.65
N ARG A 22 -10.27 -9.91 2.39
CA ARG A 22 -10.18 -10.93 3.46
C ARG A 22 -8.82 -10.83 4.15
N ASP A 23 -8.74 -11.15 5.44
CA ASP A 23 -7.53 -10.97 6.27
C ASP A 23 -6.25 -11.50 5.62
N GLU A 24 -6.24 -12.75 5.15
CA GLU A 24 -5.07 -13.36 4.47
C GLU A 24 -4.66 -12.60 3.20
N GLN A 25 -5.64 -12.10 2.44
CA GLN A 25 -5.37 -11.33 1.23
C GLN A 25 -4.91 -9.91 1.57
N ALA A 26 -5.46 -9.31 2.62
CA ALA A 26 -5.12 -7.97 3.07
C ALA A 26 -3.65 -7.88 3.50
N GLU A 27 -3.13 -8.90 4.20
CA GLU A 27 -1.74 -8.96 4.61
C GLU A 27 -0.79 -9.06 3.40
N VAL A 28 -1.12 -9.92 2.43
CA VAL A 28 -0.34 -10.05 1.18
C VAL A 28 -0.33 -8.73 0.41
N MET A 29 -1.48 -8.08 0.28
CA MET A 29 -1.60 -6.78 -0.39
C MET A 29 -0.81 -5.69 0.32
N ALA A 30 -0.84 -5.66 1.66
CA ALA A 30 -0.07 -4.71 2.46
C ALA A 30 1.44 -4.90 2.27
N ALA A 31 1.93 -6.13 2.32
CA ALA A 31 3.34 -6.44 2.10
C ALA A 31 3.80 -6.01 0.69
N GLN A 32 2.99 -6.29 -0.34
CA GLN A 32 3.25 -5.88 -1.71
C GLN A 32 3.27 -4.36 -1.88
N LEU A 33 2.30 -3.66 -1.30
CA LEU A 33 2.21 -2.20 -1.36
C LEU A 33 3.42 -1.54 -0.70
N LEU A 34 3.79 -1.99 0.50
CA LEU A 34 4.93 -1.42 1.24
C LEU A 34 6.26 -1.69 0.56
N LYS A 35 6.43 -2.88 -0.04
CA LYS A 35 7.60 -3.19 -0.87
C LYS A 35 7.69 -2.24 -2.07
N ARG A 36 6.57 -2.01 -2.77
CA ARG A 36 6.54 -1.09 -3.91
C ARG A 36 6.76 0.35 -3.48
N ALA A 37 6.21 0.77 -2.34
CA ALA A 37 6.43 2.09 -1.77
C ALA A 37 7.92 2.34 -1.48
N GLY A 38 8.62 1.34 -0.92
CA GLY A 38 10.06 1.42 -0.69
C GLY A 38 10.86 1.63 -1.98
N GLN A 39 10.54 0.86 -3.03
CA GLN A 39 11.18 1.02 -4.35
C GLN A 39 10.93 2.42 -4.94
N ILE A 40 9.68 2.89 -4.91
CA ILE A 40 9.32 4.22 -5.44
C ILE A 40 10.02 5.33 -4.64
N ALA A 41 10.10 5.21 -3.31
CA ALA A 41 10.80 6.16 -2.46
C ALA A 41 12.28 6.28 -2.85
N GLU A 42 12.96 5.15 -3.07
CA GLU A 42 14.36 5.10 -3.50
C GLU A 42 14.57 5.70 -4.90
N GLU A 43 13.71 5.32 -5.86
CA GLU A 43 13.75 5.75 -7.26
C GLU A 43 13.48 7.26 -7.40
N ARG A 44 12.48 7.77 -6.66
CA ARG A 44 11.98 9.16 -6.81
C ARG A 44 12.52 10.13 -5.75
N LYS A 45 13.32 9.66 -4.80
CA LYS A 45 13.85 10.45 -3.67
C LYS A 45 12.76 11.13 -2.84
N ILE A 46 11.65 10.42 -2.63
CA ILE A 46 10.54 10.84 -1.77
C ILE A 46 10.47 9.95 -0.53
N SER A 47 9.62 10.31 0.44
CA SER A 47 9.43 9.46 1.62
C SER A 47 8.64 8.18 1.28
N LYS A 48 8.88 7.10 2.05
CA LYS A 48 8.10 5.86 1.93
C LYS A 48 6.61 6.09 2.21
N VAL A 49 6.30 7.00 3.15
CA VAL A 49 4.93 7.39 3.49
C VAL A 49 4.22 8.03 2.29
N GLU A 50 4.87 8.99 1.62
CA GLU A 50 4.34 9.66 0.44
C GLU A 50 4.14 8.68 -0.74
N ALA A 51 5.08 7.76 -0.93
CA ALA A 51 4.95 6.70 -1.93
C ALA A 51 3.78 5.75 -1.62
N ALA A 52 3.63 5.34 -0.36
CA ALA A 52 2.54 4.47 0.09
C ALA A 52 1.16 5.16 -0.05
N GLU A 53 1.06 6.44 0.29
CA GLU A 53 -0.16 7.24 0.12
C GLU A 53 -0.59 7.29 -1.36
N THR A 54 0.37 7.49 -2.27
CA THR A 54 0.11 7.49 -3.71
C THR A 54 -0.43 6.14 -4.19
N LEU A 55 0.17 5.04 -3.75
CA LEU A 55 -0.29 3.69 -4.10
C LEU A 55 -1.69 3.40 -3.53
N LEU A 56 -1.98 3.80 -2.30
CA LEU A 56 -3.30 3.62 -1.69
C LEU A 56 -4.38 4.41 -2.43
N LYS A 57 -4.08 5.66 -2.85
CA LYS A 57 -4.98 6.46 -3.69
C LYS A 57 -5.32 5.74 -4.99
N GLN A 58 -4.34 5.15 -5.66
CA GLN A 58 -4.54 4.37 -6.88
C GLN A 58 -5.42 3.14 -6.66
N VAL A 59 -5.22 2.41 -5.55
CA VAL A 59 -6.07 1.26 -5.17
C VAL A 59 -7.52 1.70 -4.99
N ILE A 60 -7.76 2.80 -4.30
CA ILE A 60 -9.11 3.33 -4.04
C ILE A 60 -9.77 3.75 -5.36
N GLN A 61 -9.06 4.50 -6.21
CA GLN A 61 -9.55 4.94 -7.52
C GLN A 61 -9.91 3.75 -8.43
N ALA A 62 -9.02 2.75 -8.51
CA ALA A 62 -9.26 1.53 -9.29
C ALA A 62 -10.49 0.76 -8.81
N ARG A 63 -10.77 0.79 -7.50
CA ARG A 63 -11.95 0.16 -6.90
C ARG A 63 -13.24 0.94 -7.17
N SER A 64 -13.19 2.27 -7.17
CA SER A 64 -14.36 3.14 -7.40
C SER A 64 -14.81 3.20 -8.86
N GLY A 65 -14.06 2.59 -9.79
CA GLY A 65 -14.32 2.71 -11.23
C GLY A 65 -13.93 4.08 -11.81
N GLU A 66 -13.33 4.95 -11.00
CA GLU A 66 -12.75 6.22 -11.42
C GLU A 66 -11.36 5.96 -12.00
N GLN A 67 -11.31 5.25 -13.14
CA GLN A 67 -10.12 5.33 -13.99
C GLN A 67 -10.12 6.73 -14.59
N SER A 68 -9.16 7.57 -14.19
CA SER A 68 -8.87 8.82 -14.88
C SER A 68 -8.70 8.51 -16.38
N SER A 69 -9.66 8.98 -17.18
CA SER A 69 -9.55 9.04 -18.64
C SER A 69 -8.50 10.07 -19.06
#